data_AF-A0AAU0HQM8-F1
#
_entry.id   AF-A0AAU0HQM8-F1
#
_cell.length_a   1.000
_cell.length_b   1.000
_cell.length_c   1.000
_cell.angle_alpha   90.00
_cell.angle_beta   90.00
_cell.angle_gamma   90.00
#
_symmetry.space_group_name_H-M   'P 1'
#
loop_
_entity.id
_entity.type
_entity.pdbx_description
1 polymer ?
#
loop_
_entity_poly.entity_id
_entity_poly.type
_entity_poly.pdbx_seq_one_letter_code
_entity_poly.pdbx_strand_id
1 'polypeptide(L)'
;MSGFFNGKFIAKFVATLAGLGVVAGLAAFVAIYFGLIPLAADKKDPRLFYHVVHSTFKRWVAANAGGITPPDDLDDEGRIALGAQHFAQNCVRCHGAPDIGQNPMVLAMKPTPQHLPSVINQFTDSELFWILQNGVMMSAMPAWPAVDRPDEIWTMVSFIRRFDEMDGATYLSLVTPDTEEAPGIEFGPLVDAREMDYHTRRYPMDEHLYSAPTGGFADYALAGIPVAQCSTCHGADGSGAATGGEAANLTIQSADYIEAALHSYASADRHSAYMQVVASQLSEEQISGLAQYYTETLPEVATVMDEAPDPELVAHGEILATEGRPVDAISACYDCHAAAGETDEHGIVIPELAAQNETFLTRQLQLFRSGGRGQTSEWSPMVGVARNMTDEDIAGAAAYFASRGIEEDVPMQDVSVPPTPEQIALASGAVERVCKECHEADLAGAPSGETPNLTLQGPDYVERQLYEFRSKRRDNSRMHQAALRLEEPEINALSAFIGSLDPLVRDAPEPVSDDVNLGAQLARRGLEEADIPACLTCHGEDTTSALSQIPRLHGQNANYLVERLAYFKNAHAGDVTPYSPMPMIASRMTDDQLRAAAAWFADQQPLEKD
;
A
#
# COMPACT_ATOMS: atom_id res chain seq x y z
N MET A 1 41.95 29.01 48.92
CA MET A 1 41.70 29.37 47.50
C MET A 1 40.29 29.94 47.38
N SER A 2 40.09 31.25 47.61
CA SER A 2 38.74 31.85 47.72
C SER A 2 38.54 33.15 46.92
N GLY A 3 39.57 33.67 46.25
CA GLY A 3 39.49 34.92 45.47
C GLY A 3 39.16 34.75 43.98
N PHE A 4 39.07 33.51 43.47
CA PHE A 4 39.06 33.24 42.02
C PHE A 4 37.69 33.46 41.35
N PHE A 5 36.59 33.44 42.12
CA PHE A 5 35.22 33.64 41.62
C PHE A 5 34.60 34.96 42.08
N ASN A 6 35.33 36.06 41.93
CA ASN A 6 34.75 37.40 42.07
C ASN A 6 33.79 37.67 40.90
N GLY A 7 32.58 38.20 41.15
CA GLY A 7 31.63 38.54 40.09
C GLY A 7 32.21 39.49 39.01
N LYS A 8 33.16 40.36 39.37
CA LYS A 8 33.89 41.21 38.40
C LYS A 8 34.87 40.42 37.51
N PHE A 9 35.36 39.26 37.94
CA PHE A 9 36.14 38.35 37.11
C PHE A 9 35.23 37.61 36.13
N ILE A 10 34.11 37.05 36.63
CA ILE A 10 33.11 36.35 35.79
C ILE A 10 32.56 37.29 34.70
N ALA A 11 32.15 38.51 35.06
CA ALA A 11 31.64 39.49 34.10
C ALA A 11 32.68 39.88 33.03
N LYS A 12 33.96 40.05 33.42
CA LYS A 12 35.04 40.30 32.46
C LYS A 12 35.30 39.09 31.56
N PHE A 13 35.31 37.89 32.11
CA PHE A 13 35.52 36.64 31.37
C PHE A 13 34.42 36.43 30.32
N VAL A 14 33.15 36.57 30.71
CA VAL A 14 32.00 36.51 29.79
C VAL A 14 32.08 37.60 28.71
N ALA A 15 32.41 38.85 29.07
CA ALA A 15 32.58 39.93 28.09
C ALA A 15 33.75 39.68 27.11
N THR A 16 34.86 39.09 27.58
CA THR A 16 35.98 38.69 26.72
C THR A 16 35.59 37.55 25.79
N LEU A 17 34.87 36.52 26.27
CA LEU A 17 34.37 35.44 25.42
C LEU A 17 33.36 35.96 24.37
N ALA A 18 32.45 36.84 24.74
CA ALA A 18 31.52 37.47 23.80
C ALA A 18 32.24 38.30 22.73
N GLY A 19 33.24 39.10 23.13
CA GLY A 19 34.07 39.87 22.19
C GLY A 19 34.85 38.97 21.22
N LEU A 20 35.45 37.89 21.72
CA LEU A 20 36.12 36.88 20.89
C LEU A 20 35.14 36.18 19.93
N GLY A 21 33.93 35.86 20.40
CA GLY A 21 32.86 35.28 19.58
C GLY A 21 32.43 36.20 18.42
N VAL A 22 32.26 37.50 18.68
CA VAL A 22 31.94 38.49 17.63
C VAL A 22 33.08 38.62 16.61
N VAL A 23 34.35 38.64 17.06
CA VAL A 23 35.51 38.68 16.15
C VAL A 23 35.62 37.40 15.32
N ALA A 24 35.38 36.23 15.91
CA ALA A 24 35.36 34.96 15.18
C ALA A 24 34.20 34.88 14.18
N GLY A 25 33.01 35.34 14.54
CA GLY A 25 31.84 35.41 13.65
C GLY A 25 32.05 36.35 12.46
N LEU A 26 32.65 37.54 12.69
CA LEU A 26 33.02 38.46 11.62
C LEU A 26 34.10 37.87 10.70
N ALA A 27 35.12 37.20 11.26
CA ALA A 27 36.15 36.52 10.48
C ALA A 27 35.57 35.37 9.63
N ALA A 28 34.65 34.58 10.18
CA ALA A 28 33.94 33.54 9.45
C ALA A 28 33.04 34.11 8.35
N PHE A 29 32.28 35.18 8.62
CA PHE A 29 31.48 35.88 7.61
C PHE A 29 32.34 36.40 6.46
N VAL A 30 33.47 37.04 6.75
CA VAL A 30 34.43 37.49 5.73
C VAL A 30 34.99 36.31 4.94
N ALA A 31 35.34 35.20 5.59
CA ALA A 31 35.85 34.01 4.92
C ALA A 31 34.82 33.34 3.99
N ILE A 32 33.53 33.34 4.37
CA ILE A 32 32.43 32.85 3.54
C ILE A 32 32.15 33.82 2.38
N TYR A 33 31.91 35.09 2.68
CA TYR A 33 31.51 36.11 1.69
C TYR A 33 32.55 36.34 0.58
N PHE A 34 33.85 36.21 0.89
CA PHE A 34 34.93 36.31 -0.09
C PHE A 34 35.46 34.95 -0.59
N GLY A 35 34.77 33.84 -0.31
CA GLY A 35 35.15 32.50 -0.82
C GLY A 35 36.51 32.00 -0.36
N LEU A 36 37.00 32.44 0.79
CA LEU A 36 38.33 32.12 1.33
C LEU A 36 38.39 30.71 1.97
N ILE A 37 37.25 30.03 2.10
CA ILE A 37 37.14 28.64 2.54
C ILE A 37 37.18 27.74 1.29
N PRO A 38 38.23 26.92 1.08
CA PRO A 38 38.32 26.06 -0.10
C PRO A 38 37.38 24.86 0.04
N LEU A 39 36.23 24.90 -0.63
CA LEU A 39 35.26 23.80 -0.69
C LEU A 39 35.59 22.74 -1.77
N ALA A 40 36.83 22.69 -2.25
CA ALA A 40 37.25 21.75 -3.29
C ALA A 40 37.59 20.37 -2.70
N ALA A 41 36.97 19.31 -3.24
CA ALA A 41 37.10 17.94 -2.72
C ALA A 41 38.50 17.32 -2.82
N ASP A 42 39.40 17.91 -3.64
CA ASP A 42 40.81 17.49 -3.75
C ASP A 42 41.65 17.89 -2.51
N LYS A 43 41.11 18.72 -1.62
CA LYS A 43 41.78 19.14 -0.39
C LYS A 43 41.56 18.13 0.73
N LYS A 44 42.57 17.98 1.60
CA LYS A 44 42.48 17.10 2.78
C LYS A 44 41.76 17.80 3.91
N ASP A 45 40.77 17.12 4.46
CA ASP A 45 39.98 17.55 5.61
C ASP A 45 40.90 17.87 6.81
N PRO A 46 40.70 18.99 7.53
CA PRO A 46 41.45 19.26 8.75
C PRO A 46 41.16 18.15 9.77
N ARG A 47 42.20 17.46 10.28
CA ARG A 47 42.04 16.30 11.19
C ARG A 47 41.09 16.57 12.36
N LEU A 48 41.16 17.76 12.96
CA LEU A 48 40.28 18.17 14.05
C LEU A 48 38.81 18.27 13.60
N PHE A 49 38.54 18.82 12.41
CA PHE A 49 37.19 18.89 11.85
C PHE A 49 36.62 17.50 11.60
N TYR A 50 37.38 16.61 10.93
CA TYR A 50 36.99 15.21 10.76
C TYR A 50 36.68 14.52 12.10
N HIS A 51 37.57 14.63 13.10
CA HIS A 51 37.34 14.01 14.40
C HIS A 51 36.12 14.58 15.12
N VAL A 52 35.86 15.89 15.05
CA VAL A 52 34.67 16.51 15.66
C VAL A 52 33.39 16.04 14.96
N VAL A 53 33.32 16.11 13.63
CA VAL A 53 32.14 15.70 12.86
C VAL A 53 31.86 14.21 13.04
N HIS A 54 32.86 13.34 12.86
CA HIS A 54 32.68 11.89 12.99
C HIS A 54 32.33 11.45 14.43
N SER A 55 32.93 12.09 15.45
CA SER A 55 32.55 11.82 16.86
C SER A 55 31.15 12.34 17.19
N THR A 56 30.71 13.43 16.57
CA THR A 56 29.35 13.97 16.73
C THR A 56 28.34 13.04 16.08
N PHE A 57 28.61 12.59 14.85
CA PHE A 57 27.82 11.59 14.15
C PHE A 57 27.62 10.32 14.98
N LYS A 58 28.69 9.64 15.40
CA LYS A 58 28.55 8.40 16.21
C LYS A 58 27.75 8.61 17.50
N ARG A 59 27.96 9.74 18.20
CA ARG A 59 27.20 10.10 19.41
C ARG A 59 25.74 10.42 19.13
N TRP A 60 25.43 10.98 17.96
CA TRP A 60 24.07 11.29 17.54
C TRP A 60 23.30 10.02 17.19
N VAL A 61 23.90 9.12 16.40
CA VAL A 61 23.31 7.81 16.08
C VAL A 61 23.00 7.04 17.38
N ALA A 62 24.00 6.84 18.24
CA ALA A 62 23.85 6.15 19.52
C ALA A 62 22.78 6.76 20.45
N ALA A 63 22.54 8.08 20.37
CA ALA A 63 21.54 8.77 21.18
C ALA A 63 20.11 8.65 20.64
N ASN A 64 19.93 8.33 19.35
CA ASN A 64 18.62 8.20 18.71
C ASN A 64 18.24 6.74 18.39
N ALA A 65 19.22 5.82 18.37
CA ALA A 65 19.00 4.39 18.11
C ALA A 65 18.30 3.63 19.25
N GLY A 66 18.33 4.16 20.49
CA GLY A 66 17.99 3.40 21.71
C GLY A 66 16.52 2.98 21.91
N GLY A 67 15.63 3.26 20.96
CA GLY A 67 14.24 2.77 20.94
C GLY A 67 13.91 1.86 19.74
N ILE A 68 14.90 1.54 18.91
CA ILE A 68 14.76 0.72 17.71
C ILE A 68 15.15 -0.72 18.06
N THR A 69 14.18 -1.63 18.04
CA THR A 69 14.37 -3.05 18.36
C THR A 69 14.41 -3.86 17.06
N PRO A 70 15.42 -4.72 16.84
CA PRO A 70 15.41 -5.66 15.72
C PRO A 70 14.23 -6.64 15.82
N PRO A 71 13.69 -7.13 14.69
CA PRO A 71 12.66 -8.16 14.70
C PRO A 71 13.30 -9.54 14.95
N ASP A 72 12.48 -10.51 15.38
CA ASP A 72 12.96 -11.85 15.74
C ASP A 72 13.44 -12.68 14.53
N ASP A 73 13.06 -12.28 13.31
CA ASP A 73 13.44 -12.90 12.02
C ASP A 73 14.70 -12.28 11.38
N LEU A 74 15.44 -11.42 12.09
CA LEU A 74 16.60 -10.69 11.53
C LEU A 74 17.65 -11.60 10.85
N ASP A 75 17.78 -12.85 11.28
CA ASP A 75 18.79 -13.80 10.79
C ASP A 75 18.31 -14.73 9.66
N ASP A 76 17.08 -14.53 9.14
CA ASP A 76 16.47 -15.32 8.06
C ASP A 76 17.25 -15.28 6.72
N GLU A 77 17.30 -16.42 6.02
CA GLU A 77 18.12 -16.58 4.80
C GLU A 77 17.50 -15.90 3.57
N GLY A 78 16.17 -15.89 3.44
CA GLY A 78 15.47 -15.21 2.34
C GLY A 78 15.58 -13.68 2.43
N ARG A 79 15.38 -13.17 3.64
CA ARG A 79 15.65 -11.79 4.07
C ARG A 79 17.11 -11.39 3.77
N ILE A 80 18.09 -12.24 4.09
CA ILE A 80 19.50 -11.97 3.78
C ILE A 80 19.79 -11.98 2.28
N ALA A 81 19.17 -12.88 1.50
CA ALA A 81 19.29 -12.90 0.05
C ALA A 81 18.75 -11.61 -0.59
N LEU A 82 17.53 -11.19 -0.24
CA LEU A 82 16.95 -9.93 -0.72
C LEU A 82 17.81 -8.71 -0.31
N GLY A 83 18.35 -8.72 0.91
CA GLY A 83 19.30 -7.71 1.38
C GLY A 83 20.57 -7.67 0.52
N ALA A 84 21.13 -8.82 0.16
CA ALA A 84 22.32 -8.93 -0.70
C ALA A 84 22.06 -8.35 -2.11
N GLN A 85 20.92 -8.73 -2.69
CA GLN A 85 20.49 -8.36 -4.03
C GLN A 85 20.24 -6.85 -4.14
N HIS A 86 19.47 -6.26 -3.21
CA HIS A 86 19.25 -4.82 -3.19
C HIS A 86 20.55 -4.04 -2.90
N PHE A 87 21.44 -4.57 -2.04
CA PHE A 87 22.76 -4.00 -1.81
C PHE A 87 23.64 -4.01 -3.08
N ALA A 88 23.56 -5.07 -3.88
CA ALA A 88 24.30 -5.18 -5.15
C ALA A 88 23.83 -4.18 -6.21
N GLN A 89 22.54 -3.84 -6.23
CA GLN A 89 22.01 -2.83 -7.15
C GLN A 89 22.40 -1.40 -6.73
N ASN A 90 22.35 -1.09 -5.42
CA ASN A 90 22.38 0.30 -4.94
C ASN A 90 23.60 0.69 -4.09
N CYS A 91 24.08 -0.19 -3.22
CA CYS A 91 25.05 0.17 -2.18
C CYS A 91 26.50 -0.19 -2.54
N VAL A 92 26.73 -1.32 -3.21
CA VAL A 92 28.07 -1.87 -3.51
C VAL A 92 28.95 -0.89 -4.30
N ARG A 93 28.37 -0.10 -5.21
CA ARG A 93 29.09 0.92 -6.01
C ARG A 93 29.83 1.91 -5.12
N CYS A 94 29.25 2.25 -3.97
CA CYS A 94 29.80 3.19 -3.00
C CYS A 94 30.59 2.50 -1.87
N HIS A 95 30.13 1.35 -1.40
CA HIS A 95 30.59 0.74 -0.16
C HIS A 95 31.51 -0.48 -0.32
N GLY A 96 31.67 -1.01 -1.54
CA GLY A 96 32.27 -2.33 -1.73
C GLY A 96 31.39 -3.46 -1.18
N ALA A 97 31.88 -4.69 -1.24
CA ALA A 97 31.25 -5.91 -0.74
C ALA A 97 32.36 -6.88 -0.27
N PRO A 98 32.05 -8.08 0.28
CA PRO A 98 33.08 -9.04 0.64
C PRO A 98 34.05 -9.32 -0.52
N ASP A 99 35.36 -9.24 -0.24
CA ASP A 99 36.49 -9.25 -1.20
C ASP A 99 36.44 -8.22 -2.37
N ILE A 100 35.46 -7.31 -2.42
CA ILE A 100 35.22 -6.37 -3.52
C ILE A 100 35.42 -4.92 -3.05
N GLY A 101 36.54 -4.31 -3.45
CA GLY A 101 36.92 -2.95 -3.08
C GLY A 101 36.07 -1.83 -3.70
N GLN A 102 36.09 -0.66 -3.06
CA GLN A 102 35.35 0.54 -3.50
C GLN A 102 35.87 1.14 -4.82
N ASN A 103 34.96 1.75 -5.59
CA ASN A 103 35.29 2.49 -6.81
C ASN A 103 36.25 3.69 -6.53
N PRO A 104 37.35 3.88 -7.28
CA PRO A 104 38.26 5.02 -7.13
C PRO A 104 37.61 6.41 -7.20
N MET A 105 36.50 6.58 -7.94
CA MET A 105 35.73 7.82 -7.95
C MET A 105 35.07 8.09 -6.59
N VAL A 106 34.55 7.05 -5.94
CA VAL A 106 33.92 7.15 -4.62
C VAL A 106 34.96 7.41 -3.53
N LEU A 107 36.15 6.82 -3.66
CA LEU A 107 37.29 7.11 -2.78
C LEU A 107 37.77 8.58 -2.85
N ALA A 108 37.37 9.34 -3.88
CA ALA A 108 37.61 10.78 -3.99
C ALA A 108 36.49 11.67 -3.41
N MET A 109 35.34 11.10 -3.02
CA MET A 109 34.20 11.86 -2.49
C MET A 109 34.45 12.42 -1.09
N LYS A 110 33.68 13.46 -0.72
CA LYS A 110 33.76 14.18 0.55
C LYS A 110 32.37 14.38 1.18
N PRO A 111 32.10 13.84 2.39
CA PRO A 111 32.92 12.83 3.10
C PRO A 111 33.02 11.54 2.27
N THR A 112 34.10 10.78 2.47
CA THR A 112 34.36 9.56 1.70
C THR A 112 33.53 8.40 2.26
N PRO A 113 32.67 7.73 1.47
CA PRO A 113 31.92 6.54 1.91
C PRO A 113 32.86 5.46 2.46
N GLN A 114 32.40 4.75 3.48
CA GLN A 114 33.22 3.73 4.16
C GLN A 114 33.10 2.37 3.48
N HIS A 115 34.19 1.61 3.41
CA HIS A 115 34.17 0.20 3.06
C HIS A 115 33.46 -0.58 4.16
N LEU A 116 32.21 -1.00 3.94
CA LEU A 116 31.35 -1.52 5.02
C LEU A 116 31.87 -2.82 5.67
N PRO A 117 32.40 -3.81 4.92
CA PRO A 117 33.05 -4.99 5.50
C PRO A 117 34.27 -4.70 6.40
N SER A 118 34.74 -3.45 6.48
CA SER A 118 35.83 -3.05 7.39
C SER A 118 35.37 -2.18 8.57
N VAL A 119 34.07 -1.84 8.66
CA VAL A 119 33.55 -0.92 9.69
C VAL A 119 32.22 -1.33 10.33
N ILE A 120 31.51 -2.34 9.80
CA ILE A 120 30.13 -2.64 10.24
C ILE A 120 30.02 -2.97 11.73
N ASN A 121 31.00 -3.68 12.28
CA ASN A 121 31.09 -4.06 13.70
C ASN A 121 31.44 -2.90 14.66
N GLN A 122 31.48 -1.66 14.17
CA GLN A 122 31.61 -0.46 14.99
C GLN A 122 30.27 0.16 15.42
N PHE A 123 29.15 -0.49 15.08
CA PHE A 123 27.78 -0.05 15.33
C PHE A 123 26.90 -1.26 15.72
N THR A 124 25.89 -1.03 16.55
CA THR A 124 24.80 -1.98 16.87
C THR A 124 23.72 -1.99 15.79
N ASP A 125 22.83 -2.97 15.80
CA ASP A 125 21.82 -3.18 14.75
C ASP A 125 20.84 -2.01 14.65
N SER A 126 20.39 -1.53 15.82
CA SER A 126 19.60 -0.30 15.98
C SER A 126 20.31 0.95 15.45
N GLU A 127 21.65 1.03 15.57
CA GLU A 127 22.44 2.13 15.03
C GLU A 127 22.61 2.03 13.50
N LEU A 128 22.78 0.82 12.96
CA LEU A 128 22.82 0.57 11.51
C LEU A 128 21.46 0.90 10.86
N PHE A 129 20.37 0.42 11.45
CA PHE A 129 19.01 0.79 11.05
C PHE A 129 18.83 2.31 11.04
N TRP A 130 19.21 3.01 12.12
CA TRP A 130 19.05 4.46 12.19
C TRP A 130 19.84 5.18 11.10
N ILE A 131 21.07 4.74 10.81
CA ILE A 131 21.93 5.29 9.75
C ILE A 131 21.33 5.06 8.36
N LEU A 132 20.78 3.87 8.09
CA LEU A 132 20.11 3.56 6.82
C LEU A 132 18.82 4.37 6.65
N GLN A 133 18.00 4.47 7.69
CA GLN A 133 16.75 5.23 7.67
C GLN A 133 16.98 6.73 7.41
N ASN A 134 17.95 7.34 8.10
CA ASN A 134 18.14 8.79 8.13
C ASN A 134 19.25 9.30 7.18
N GLY A 135 20.08 8.40 6.64
CA GLY A 135 21.24 8.74 5.84
C GLY A 135 22.31 9.50 6.62
N VAL A 136 23.18 10.21 5.89
CA VAL A 136 24.20 11.09 6.49
C VAL A 136 24.16 12.47 5.83
N MET A 137 23.61 13.45 6.56
CA MET A 137 23.53 14.86 6.15
C MET A 137 24.87 15.42 5.67
N MET A 138 24.85 16.20 4.59
CA MET A 138 26.05 16.71 3.88
C MET A 138 26.98 15.61 3.34
N SER A 139 26.39 14.50 2.88
CA SER A 139 27.09 13.45 2.12
C SER A 139 26.23 12.92 0.98
N ALA A 140 26.78 11.99 0.19
CA ALA A 140 26.05 11.25 -0.84
C ALA A 140 25.38 9.96 -0.31
N MET A 141 25.27 9.77 1.02
CA MET A 141 24.48 8.70 1.63
C MET A 141 23.07 9.24 1.93
N PRO A 142 22.05 8.89 1.12
CA PRO A 142 20.68 9.38 1.29
C PRO A 142 20.00 8.75 2.51
N ALA A 143 18.87 9.33 2.92
CA ALA A 143 17.89 8.65 3.76
C ALA A 143 17.17 7.54 2.97
N TRP A 144 16.52 6.61 3.66
CA TRP A 144 15.74 5.55 3.01
C TRP A 144 14.54 6.17 2.25
N PRO A 145 14.34 5.89 0.94
CA PRO A 145 13.27 6.49 0.15
C PRO A 145 11.87 6.32 0.75
N ALA A 146 11.50 5.08 1.08
CA ALA A 146 10.24 4.72 1.69
C ALA A 146 10.36 4.71 3.23
N VAL A 147 10.36 5.89 3.86
CA VAL A 147 10.68 6.08 5.30
C VAL A 147 9.78 5.30 6.28
N ASP A 148 8.63 4.84 5.81
CA ASP A 148 7.62 4.03 6.51
C ASP A 148 7.71 2.51 6.22
N ARG A 149 8.79 2.07 5.54
CA ARG A 149 9.17 0.66 5.32
C ARG A 149 10.33 0.24 6.24
N PRO A 150 10.14 0.11 7.56
CA PRO A 150 11.20 -0.29 8.48
C PRO A 150 11.70 -1.72 8.21
N ASP A 151 10.86 -2.58 7.65
CA ASP A 151 11.21 -3.92 7.21
C ASP A 151 12.33 -3.93 6.18
N GLU A 152 12.28 -3.07 5.16
CA GLU A 152 13.29 -3.03 4.11
C GLU A 152 14.67 -2.61 4.64
N ILE A 153 14.66 -1.81 5.71
CA ILE A 153 15.85 -1.37 6.43
C ILE A 153 16.40 -2.52 7.30
N TRP A 154 15.54 -3.30 7.97
CA TRP A 154 15.97 -4.50 8.71
C TRP A 154 16.52 -5.60 7.80
N THR A 155 15.89 -5.84 6.66
CA THR A 155 16.41 -6.72 5.60
C THR A 155 17.80 -6.26 5.14
N MET A 156 18.05 -4.95 5.01
CA MET A 156 19.40 -4.44 4.75
C MET A 156 20.38 -4.66 5.92
N VAL A 157 19.94 -4.51 7.17
CA VAL A 157 20.77 -4.79 8.37
C VAL A 157 21.15 -6.26 8.47
N SER A 158 20.25 -7.20 8.12
CA SER A 158 20.52 -8.64 8.13
C SER A 158 21.71 -9.01 7.24
N PHE A 159 21.70 -8.54 5.99
CA PHE A 159 22.73 -8.86 5.01
C PHE A 159 24.09 -8.26 5.38
N ILE A 160 24.13 -6.95 5.70
CA ILE A 160 25.40 -6.28 6.00
C ILE A 160 26.07 -6.81 7.28
N ARG A 161 25.33 -7.53 8.14
CA ARG A 161 25.91 -8.25 9.29
C ARG A 161 26.71 -9.49 8.90
N ARG A 162 26.32 -10.20 7.85
CA ARG A 162 27.01 -11.43 7.38
C ARG A 162 28.31 -11.14 6.60
N PHE A 163 28.72 -9.87 6.46
CA PHE A 163 29.96 -9.47 5.75
C PHE A 163 31.26 -10.07 6.31
N ASP A 164 31.34 -10.38 7.61
CA ASP A 164 32.53 -11.01 8.22
C ASP A 164 32.54 -12.54 8.03
N GLU A 165 31.42 -13.12 7.60
CA GLU A 165 31.18 -14.58 7.49
C GLU A 165 31.14 -15.08 6.03
N MET A 166 31.05 -14.14 5.09
CA MET A 166 30.83 -14.36 3.66
C MET A 166 32.10 -14.02 2.86
N ASP A 167 32.49 -14.88 1.91
CA ASP A 167 33.55 -14.55 0.94
C ASP A 167 32.97 -13.95 -0.35
N GLY A 168 33.83 -13.39 -1.21
CA GLY A 168 33.40 -12.79 -2.47
C GLY A 168 32.70 -13.76 -3.43
N ALA A 169 32.96 -15.08 -3.33
CA ALA A 169 32.28 -16.08 -4.14
C ALA A 169 30.84 -16.31 -3.66
N THR A 170 30.66 -16.46 -2.35
CA THR A 170 29.35 -16.62 -1.68
C THR A 170 28.47 -15.39 -1.89
N TYR A 171 29.05 -14.19 -1.81
CA TYR A 171 28.34 -12.95 -2.17
C TYR A 171 27.87 -12.96 -3.63
N LEU A 172 28.75 -13.32 -4.57
CA LEU A 172 28.39 -13.36 -5.99
C LEU A 172 27.29 -14.38 -6.30
N SER A 173 27.21 -15.53 -5.61
CA SER A 173 26.11 -16.48 -5.79
C SER A 173 24.75 -15.99 -5.29
N LEU A 174 24.69 -14.99 -4.40
CA LEU A 174 23.42 -14.40 -3.95
C LEU A 174 22.89 -13.30 -4.88
N VAL A 175 23.75 -12.72 -5.72
CA VAL A 175 23.46 -11.45 -6.45
C VAL A 175 23.73 -11.51 -7.95
N THR A 176 24.18 -12.65 -8.46
CA THR A 176 24.29 -12.91 -9.91
C THR A 176 23.02 -13.64 -10.35
N PRO A 177 22.16 -13.04 -11.21
CA PRO A 177 20.95 -13.71 -11.69
C PRO A 177 21.31 -14.92 -12.56
N ASP A 178 20.73 -16.07 -12.26
CA ASP A 178 20.89 -17.29 -13.06
C ASP A 178 20.06 -17.18 -14.34
N THR A 179 20.64 -16.59 -15.38
CA THR A 179 19.93 -16.30 -16.65
C THR A 179 20.62 -16.96 -17.83
N GLU A 180 19.98 -18.00 -18.38
CA GLU A 180 20.04 -18.23 -19.83
C GLU A 180 19.44 -17.00 -20.55
N GLU A 181 19.86 -16.72 -21.79
CA GLU A 181 19.76 -15.40 -22.46
C GLU A 181 18.39 -14.69 -22.34
N ALA A 182 18.22 -13.91 -21.27
CA ALA A 182 16.97 -13.22 -20.94
C ALA A 182 16.60 -12.20 -22.04
N PRO A 183 15.31 -12.08 -22.40
CA PRO A 183 14.91 -11.31 -23.56
C PRO A 183 15.23 -9.83 -23.41
N GLY A 184 15.72 -9.25 -24.50
CA GLY A 184 15.94 -7.80 -24.59
C GLY A 184 14.62 -7.07 -24.82
N ILE A 185 14.35 -6.04 -24.01
CA ILE A 185 13.16 -5.18 -24.10
C ILE A 185 13.63 -3.75 -24.42
N GLU A 186 13.28 -3.25 -25.60
CA GLU A 186 13.70 -1.92 -26.05
C GLU A 186 13.15 -0.82 -25.14
N PHE A 187 13.94 0.24 -24.94
CA PHE A 187 13.61 1.36 -24.05
C PHE A 187 12.50 2.29 -24.60
N GLY A 188 12.07 2.12 -25.85
CA GLY A 188 11.04 2.99 -26.44
C GLY A 188 11.51 4.43 -26.73
N PRO A 189 10.57 5.37 -26.99
CA PRO A 189 10.84 6.77 -27.23
C PRO A 189 11.03 7.56 -25.92
N LEU A 190 11.72 8.70 -26.00
CA LEU A 190 11.85 9.61 -24.86
C LEU A 190 10.61 10.52 -24.74
N VAL A 191 9.90 10.41 -23.62
CA VAL A 191 8.83 11.34 -23.18
C VAL A 191 9.38 12.68 -22.68
N ASP A 192 8.58 13.75 -22.62
CA ASP A 192 9.05 15.03 -22.07
C ASP A 192 9.12 14.97 -20.54
N ALA A 193 10.30 15.27 -20.00
CA ALA A 193 10.60 15.32 -18.57
C ALA A 193 9.68 16.23 -17.71
N ARG A 194 8.82 17.05 -18.32
CA ARG A 194 7.84 17.91 -17.64
C ARG A 194 6.43 17.32 -17.57
N GLU A 195 6.16 16.20 -18.22
CA GLU A 195 4.81 15.60 -18.33
C GLU A 195 4.55 14.50 -17.29
N MET A 196 5.58 14.10 -16.52
CA MET A 196 5.48 13.10 -15.44
C MET A 196 5.54 13.77 -14.05
N ASP A 197 4.47 13.66 -13.25
CA ASP A 197 4.46 14.11 -11.85
C ASP A 197 4.40 12.93 -10.88
N TYR A 198 5.57 12.40 -10.53
CA TYR A 198 5.69 11.36 -9.49
C TYR A 198 5.73 12.00 -8.10
N HIS A 199 4.77 11.66 -7.23
CA HIS A 199 4.41 12.37 -5.98
C HIS A 199 5.46 12.36 -4.84
N THR A 200 6.72 12.14 -5.20
CA THR A 200 7.94 12.22 -4.38
C THR A 200 8.18 13.58 -3.72
N ARG A 201 8.79 13.57 -2.51
CA ARG A 201 9.17 14.79 -1.78
C ARG A 201 10.49 15.38 -2.33
N ARG A 202 10.41 16.56 -2.93
CA ARG A 202 11.52 17.27 -3.59
C ARG A 202 12.15 18.32 -2.65
N TYR A 203 13.47 18.53 -2.66
CA TYR A 203 14.11 19.68 -2.01
C TYR A 203 15.56 19.97 -2.49
N PRO A 204 15.95 21.23 -2.78
CA PRO A 204 15.07 22.39 -2.97
C PRO A 204 14.09 22.16 -4.13
N MET A 205 12.93 22.81 -4.07
CA MET A 205 11.77 22.49 -4.92
C MET A 205 11.90 22.98 -6.38
N ASP A 206 12.86 23.85 -6.65
CA ASP A 206 12.80 24.84 -7.73
C ASP A 206 14.05 24.94 -8.62
N GLU A 207 15.16 24.25 -8.28
CA GLU A 207 16.42 24.33 -9.05
C GLU A 207 16.63 23.17 -10.05
N HIS A 208 16.03 22.00 -9.84
CA HIS A 208 16.29 20.78 -10.63
C HIS A 208 15.00 20.03 -11.00
N LEU A 209 14.88 19.65 -12.28
CA LEU A 209 13.87 18.71 -12.77
C LEU A 209 14.48 17.29 -12.79
N TYR A 210 13.76 16.33 -12.25
CA TYR A 210 14.04 14.91 -12.37
C TYR A 210 12.83 14.23 -13.01
N SER A 211 13.06 13.41 -14.03
CA SER A 211 12.06 12.61 -14.71
C SER A 211 12.44 11.14 -14.63
N ALA A 212 11.45 10.25 -14.49
CA ALA A 212 11.64 8.89 -14.95
C ALA A 212 11.56 8.82 -16.49
N PRO A 213 11.87 7.68 -17.11
CA PRO A 213 12.88 6.71 -16.65
C PRO A 213 14.18 7.42 -16.21
N THR A 214 14.61 7.14 -14.99
CA THR A 214 15.83 7.69 -14.38
C THR A 214 17.05 6.83 -14.76
N GLY A 215 18.24 7.44 -14.78
CA GLY A 215 19.50 6.67 -14.79
C GLY A 215 19.92 6.32 -13.37
N GLY A 216 19.90 5.03 -13.01
CA GLY A 216 20.31 4.55 -11.69
C GLY A 216 21.80 4.23 -11.57
N PHE A 217 22.16 3.39 -10.59
CA PHE A 217 23.54 2.94 -10.35
C PHE A 217 23.96 1.70 -11.16
N ALA A 218 23.06 1.20 -12.01
CA ALA A 218 23.28 0.15 -12.99
C ALA A 218 22.25 0.29 -14.13
N ASP A 219 22.72 0.68 -15.32
CA ASP A 219 21.87 1.13 -16.44
C ASP A 219 21.17 -0.02 -17.23
N TYR A 220 20.54 -0.98 -16.55
CA TYR A 220 19.89 -2.15 -17.19
C TYR A 220 18.79 -1.77 -18.18
N ALA A 221 18.04 -0.71 -17.87
CA ALA A 221 17.01 -0.14 -18.75
C ALA A 221 17.61 0.38 -20.08
N LEU A 222 18.72 1.14 -20.02
CA LEU A 222 19.43 1.63 -21.21
C LEU A 222 20.19 0.52 -21.96
N ALA A 223 20.59 -0.54 -21.25
CA ALA A 223 21.14 -1.76 -21.86
C ALA A 223 20.07 -2.66 -22.49
N GLY A 224 18.78 -2.38 -22.26
CA GLY A 224 17.64 -3.12 -22.81
C GLY A 224 17.45 -4.51 -22.21
N ILE A 225 17.96 -4.79 -21.00
CA ILE A 225 17.90 -6.12 -20.37
C ILE A 225 17.27 -6.10 -18.95
N PRO A 226 16.08 -5.50 -18.75
CA PRO A 226 15.49 -5.34 -17.42
C PRO A 226 15.16 -6.68 -16.74
N VAL A 227 14.80 -7.72 -17.49
CA VAL A 227 14.48 -9.07 -16.95
C VAL A 227 15.63 -9.65 -16.12
N ALA A 228 16.89 -9.37 -16.48
CA ALA A 228 18.05 -9.81 -15.70
C ALA A 228 18.13 -9.13 -14.31
N GLN A 229 17.67 -7.88 -14.21
CA GLN A 229 17.56 -7.19 -12.91
C GLN A 229 16.40 -7.72 -12.09
N CYS A 230 15.24 -7.98 -12.70
CA CYS A 230 14.06 -8.51 -12.02
C CYS A 230 14.30 -9.92 -11.46
N SER A 231 14.86 -10.82 -12.28
CA SER A 231 15.19 -12.21 -11.89
C SER A 231 16.24 -12.32 -10.79
N THR A 232 17.00 -11.25 -10.52
CA THR A 232 17.93 -11.20 -9.38
C THR A 232 17.18 -11.34 -8.03
N CYS A 233 15.93 -10.87 -7.93
CA CYS A 233 15.10 -10.97 -6.72
C CYS A 233 13.90 -11.91 -6.90
N HIS A 234 13.24 -11.87 -8.05
CA HIS A 234 12.04 -12.67 -8.33
C HIS A 234 12.35 -14.10 -8.79
N GLY A 235 13.63 -14.46 -8.97
CA GLY A 235 14.04 -15.72 -9.59
C GLY A 235 13.95 -15.70 -11.11
N ALA A 236 14.66 -16.61 -11.76
CA ALA A 236 14.63 -16.78 -13.22
C ALA A 236 13.28 -17.34 -13.72
N ASP A 237 12.62 -18.08 -12.84
CA ASP A 237 11.26 -18.62 -12.95
C ASP A 237 10.16 -17.62 -12.52
N GLY A 238 10.52 -16.46 -11.96
CA GLY A 238 9.57 -15.45 -11.51
C GLY A 238 8.78 -15.79 -10.23
N SER A 239 9.09 -16.90 -9.54
CA SER A 239 8.31 -17.41 -8.41
C SER A 239 8.56 -16.72 -7.05
N GLY A 240 9.59 -15.86 -6.98
CA GLY A 240 10.07 -15.23 -5.74
C GLY A 240 11.04 -16.09 -4.91
N ALA A 241 11.20 -17.39 -5.24
CA ALA A 241 11.94 -18.36 -4.42
C ALA A 241 13.41 -17.96 -4.13
N ALA A 242 14.04 -17.17 -5.00
CA ALA A 242 15.39 -16.61 -4.82
C ALA A 242 15.57 -15.67 -3.59
N THR A 243 14.50 -15.42 -2.84
CA THR A 243 14.46 -14.59 -1.62
C THR A 243 13.66 -15.22 -0.48
N GLY A 244 13.41 -16.54 -0.52
CA GLY A 244 12.39 -17.16 0.35
C GLY A 244 10.97 -16.64 0.08
N GLY A 245 10.79 -15.94 -1.06
CA GLY A 245 9.60 -15.20 -1.42
C GLY A 245 9.31 -13.94 -0.61
N GLU A 246 10.31 -13.28 -0.02
CA GLU A 246 10.18 -11.85 0.34
C GLU A 246 9.88 -10.98 -0.91
N ALA A 247 10.36 -11.40 -2.08
CA ALA A 247 9.89 -10.94 -3.39
C ALA A 247 8.67 -11.75 -3.87
N ALA A 248 7.71 -11.07 -4.51
CA ALA A 248 6.48 -11.69 -5.01
C ALA A 248 6.75 -12.73 -6.11
N ASN A 249 5.92 -13.77 -6.13
CA ASN A 249 5.63 -14.55 -7.35
C ASN A 249 4.92 -13.64 -8.35
N LEU A 250 5.51 -13.48 -9.54
CA LEU A 250 4.99 -12.65 -10.63
C LEU A 250 4.22 -13.46 -11.68
N THR A 251 4.49 -14.77 -11.80
CA THR A 251 3.92 -15.59 -12.89
C THR A 251 2.40 -15.77 -12.78
N ILE A 252 1.89 -15.78 -11.54
CA ILE A 252 0.46 -15.91 -11.21
C ILE A 252 -0.33 -14.58 -11.26
N GLN A 253 0.26 -13.49 -11.76
CA GLN A 253 -0.36 -12.16 -11.77
C GLN A 253 -0.63 -11.72 -13.20
N SER A 254 -1.77 -11.09 -13.47
CA SER A 254 -2.06 -10.59 -14.82
C SER A 254 -1.16 -9.43 -15.23
N ALA A 255 -1.05 -9.22 -16.55
CA ALA A 255 -0.23 -8.16 -17.12
C ALA A 255 -0.65 -6.78 -16.56
N ASP A 256 -1.95 -6.49 -16.58
CA ASP A 256 -2.55 -5.27 -16.02
C ASP A 256 -2.15 -5.04 -14.55
N TYR A 257 -2.09 -6.10 -13.73
CA TYR A 257 -1.64 -5.97 -12.34
C TYR A 257 -0.14 -5.66 -12.24
N ILE A 258 0.69 -6.28 -13.08
CA ILE A 258 2.13 -6.03 -13.13
C ILE A 258 2.41 -4.60 -13.62
N GLU A 259 1.71 -4.12 -14.65
CA GLU A 259 1.79 -2.73 -15.12
C GLU A 259 1.37 -1.75 -14.01
N ALA A 260 0.16 -1.90 -13.45
CA ALA A 260 -0.33 -1.03 -12.38
C ALA A 260 0.56 -1.06 -11.12
N ALA A 261 1.14 -2.22 -10.78
CA ALA A 261 2.12 -2.33 -9.70
C ALA A 261 3.41 -1.58 -10.02
N LEU A 262 3.95 -1.69 -11.23
CA LEU A 262 5.17 -0.99 -11.66
C LEU A 262 4.95 0.53 -11.74
N HIS A 263 3.86 1.01 -12.32
CA HIS A 263 3.54 2.44 -12.36
C HIS A 263 3.37 3.02 -10.94
N SER A 264 2.63 2.35 -10.06
CA SER A 264 2.46 2.81 -8.66
C SER A 264 3.77 2.75 -7.85
N TYR A 265 4.71 1.86 -8.17
CA TYR A 265 6.06 1.94 -7.63
C TYR A 265 6.87 3.10 -8.24
N ALA A 266 6.78 3.36 -9.55
CA ALA A 266 7.50 4.47 -10.19
C ALA A 266 7.04 5.86 -9.69
N SER A 267 5.75 6.02 -9.40
CA SER A 267 5.17 7.25 -8.82
C SER A 267 5.45 7.45 -7.33
N ALA A 268 5.90 6.40 -6.65
CA ALA A 268 5.96 6.27 -5.20
C ALA A 268 4.58 6.30 -4.50
N ASP A 269 3.49 6.03 -5.21
CA ASP A 269 2.17 5.76 -4.62
C ASP A 269 2.16 4.43 -3.85
N ARG A 270 2.89 3.43 -4.37
CA ARG A 270 3.24 2.19 -3.67
C ARG A 270 4.61 2.37 -3.02
N HIS A 271 4.65 2.24 -1.70
CA HIS A 271 5.85 2.49 -0.90
C HIS A 271 6.77 1.27 -0.88
N SER A 272 7.94 1.38 -1.52
CA SER A 272 9.05 0.41 -1.40
C SER A 272 10.35 1.00 -1.94
N ALA A 273 11.40 1.13 -1.14
CA ALA A 273 12.69 1.57 -1.62
C ALA A 273 13.37 0.55 -2.56
N TYR A 274 12.92 -0.70 -2.55
CA TYR A 274 13.34 -1.71 -3.51
C TYR A 274 12.73 -1.41 -4.87
N MET A 275 11.40 -1.50 -4.96
CA MET A 275 10.71 -1.44 -6.25
C MET A 275 10.55 -0.03 -6.80
N GLN A 276 10.53 1.03 -5.97
CA GLN A 276 10.60 2.42 -6.48
C GLN A 276 11.87 2.62 -7.31
N VAL A 277 13.03 2.16 -6.82
CA VAL A 277 14.31 2.34 -7.50
C VAL A 277 14.44 1.46 -8.75
N VAL A 278 13.76 0.31 -8.81
CA VAL A 278 13.66 -0.49 -10.04
C VAL A 278 12.72 0.19 -11.04
N ALA A 279 11.46 0.42 -10.65
CA ALA A 279 10.40 0.88 -11.54
C ALA A 279 10.65 2.31 -12.07
N SER A 280 11.21 3.22 -11.26
CA SER A 280 11.53 4.58 -11.72
C SER A 280 12.69 4.65 -12.73
N GLN A 281 13.28 3.53 -13.15
CA GLN A 281 14.25 3.45 -14.25
C GLN A 281 13.65 2.91 -15.56
N LEU A 282 12.43 2.34 -15.51
CA LEU A 282 11.76 1.73 -16.66
C LEU A 282 11.01 2.78 -17.48
N SER A 283 10.94 2.57 -18.79
CA SER A 283 10.00 3.26 -19.69
C SER A 283 8.67 2.50 -19.79
N GLU A 284 7.65 3.15 -20.37
CA GLU A 284 6.33 2.55 -20.62
C GLU A 284 6.43 1.23 -21.42
N GLU A 285 7.21 1.21 -22.51
CA GLU A 285 7.47 0.00 -23.29
C GLU A 285 8.18 -1.10 -22.49
N GLN A 286 9.02 -0.74 -21.51
CA GLN A 286 9.67 -1.71 -20.63
C GLN A 286 8.74 -2.21 -19.52
N ILE A 287 7.84 -1.39 -19.00
CA ILE A 287 6.80 -1.81 -18.05
C ILE A 287 5.86 -2.83 -18.70
N SER A 288 5.30 -2.49 -19.87
CA SER A 288 4.38 -3.40 -20.57
C SER A 288 5.08 -4.65 -21.13
N GLY A 289 6.31 -4.50 -21.64
CA GLY A 289 7.11 -5.65 -22.08
C GLY A 289 7.49 -6.61 -20.94
N LEU A 290 7.71 -6.10 -19.71
CA LEU A 290 7.92 -6.95 -18.53
C LEU A 290 6.62 -7.66 -18.12
N ALA A 291 5.50 -6.96 -18.13
CA ALA A 291 4.20 -7.54 -17.82
C ALA A 291 3.85 -8.71 -18.76
N GLN A 292 4.01 -8.51 -20.07
CA GLN A 292 3.86 -9.55 -21.09
C GLN A 292 4.88 -10.70 -20.94
N TYR A 293 6.11 -10.42 -20.51
CA TYR A 293 7.11 -11.48 -20.28
C TYR A 293 6.69 -12.44 -19.15
N TYR A 294 6.24 -11.90 -18.02
CA TYR A 294 5.88 -12.73 -16.86
C TYR A 294 4.60 -13.55 -17.05
N THR A 295 3.72 -13.17 -17.98
CA THR A 295 2.45 -13.87 -18.26
C THR A 295 2.45 -14.70 -19.55
N GLU A 296 3.08 -14.26 -20.64
CA GLU A 296 3.08 -14.98 -21.93
C GLU A 296 4.31 -15.86 -22.14
N THR A 297 5.44 -15.59 -21.46
CA THR A 297 6.72 -16.26 -21.73
C THR A 297 7.12 -17.27 -20.65
N LEU A 298 6.90 -16.94 -19.37
CA LEU A 298 7.11 -17.87 -18.27
C LEU A 298 5.84 -18.72 -18.04
N PRO A 299 5.97 -20.01 -17.67
CA PRO A 299 4.84 -20.77 -17.18
C PRO A 299 4.43 -20.25 -15.80
N GLU A 300 3.15 -20.39 -15.45
CA GLU A 300 2.70 -20.20 -14.08
C GLU A 300 3.33 -21.26 -13.16
N VAL A 301 4.01 -20.81 -12.10
CA VAL A 301 4.70 -21.66 -11.13
C VAL A 301 4.19 -21.32 -9.75
N ALA A 302 3.63 -22.31 -9.04
CA ALA A 302 3.26 -22.13 -7.64
C ALA A 302 4.52 -21.97 -6.78
N THR A 303 4.50 -21.02 -5.84
CA THR A 303 5.66 -20.76 -4.98
C THR A 303 6.12 -22.02 -4.26
N VAL A 304 7.42 -22.33 -4.38
CA VAL A 304 8.04 -23.44 -3.65
C VAL A 304 8.13 -23.07 -2.17
N MET A 305 7.63 -23.95 -1.30
CA MET A 305 7.75 -23.86 0.15
C MET A 305 8.68 -24.97 0.66
N ASP A 306 9.72 -24.61 1.44
CA ASP A 306 10.68 -25.57 2.00
C ASP A 306 10.06 -26.45 3.11
N GLU A 307 9.18 -25.87 3.92
CA GLU A 307 8.31 -26.57 4.86
C GLU A 307 6.84 -26.29 4.52
N ALA A 308 5.97 -27.27 4.70
CA ALA A 308 4.53 -27.08 4.49
C ALA A 308 3.94 -26.27 5.66
N PRO A 309 3.01 -25.32 5.40
CA PRO A 309 2.46 -24.45 6.44
C PRO A 309 1.64 -25.23 7.48
N ASP A 310 1.50 -24.67 8.68
CA ASP A 310 0.79 -25.32 9.79
C ASP A 310 -0.69 -25.61 9.40
N PRO A 311 -1.15 -26.88 9.44
CA PRO A 311 -2.53 -27.23 9.14
C PRO A 311 -3.58 -26.50 9.99
N GLU A 312 -3.26 -26.07 11.22
CA GLU A 312 -4.17 -25.27 12.04
C GLU A 312 -4.27 -23.82 11.52
N LEU A 313 -3.18 -23.24 11.00
CA LEU A 313 -3.19 -21.93 10.34
C LEU A 313 -3.87 -21.98 8.97
N VAL A 314 -3.62 -23.02 8.17
CA VAL A 314 -4.29 -23.22 6.86
C VAL A 314 -5.80 -23.32 7.04
N ALA A 315 -6.28 -24.08 8.04
CA ALA A 315 -7.71 -24.18 8.32
C ALA A 315 -8.33 -22.87 8.86
N HIS A 316 -7.58 -22.07 9.62
CA HIS A 316 -8.01 -20.73 10.03
C HIS A 316 -8.10 -19.77 8.84
N GLY A 317 -7.11 -19.83 7.94
CA GLY A 317 -7.09 -19.06 6.70
C GLY A 317 -8.18 -19.43 5.70
N GLU A 318 -8.52 -20.72 5.60
CA GLU A 318 -9.62 -21.22 4.77
C GLU A 318 -10.94 -20.53 5.14
N ILE A 319 -11.28 -20.51 6.43
CA ILE A 319 -12.47 -19.81 6.94
C ILE A 319 -12.43 -18.32 6.58
N LEU A 320 -11.29 -17.64 6.77
CA LEU A 320 -11.16 -16.22 6.39
C LEU A 320 -11.23 -15.98 4.88
N ALA A 321 -10.84 -16.95 4.06
CA ALA A 321 -10.88 -16.84 2.61
C ALA A 321 -12.30 -17.06 2.07
N THR A 322 -13.04 -18.07 2.55
CA THR A 322 -14.34 -18.51 2.01
C THR A 322 -15.57 -18.00 2.77
N GLU A 323 -15.45 -17.68 4.06
CA GLU A 323 -16.56 -17.19 4.92
C GLU A 323 -16.26 -15.80 5.52
N GLY A 324 -14.97 -15.44 5.61
CA GLY A 324 -14.51 -14.20 6.25
C GLY A 324 -14.73 -14.21 7.77
N ARG A 325 -14.90 -13.02 8.35
CA ARG A 325 -15.40 -12.86 9.72
C ARG A 325 -16.21 -11.55 9.85
N PRO A 326 -17.46 -11.52 9.36
CA PRO A 326 -18.26 -10.28 9.27
C PRO A 326 -18.44 -9.52 10.59
N VAL A 327 -18.46 -10.23 11.73
CA VAL A 327 -18.52 -9.63 13.08
C VAL A 327 -17.35 -8.68 13.36
N ASP A 328 -16.17 -8.99 12.82
CA ASP A 328 -14.96 -8.19 12.94
C ASP A 328 -14.77 -7.22 11.76
N ALA A 329 -15.68 -7.22 10.79
CA ALA A 329 -15.54 -6.53 9.51
C ALA A 329 -14.29 -6.98 8.72
N ILE A 330 -14.03 -8.28 8.76
CA ILE A 330 -13.20 -9.00 7.78
C ILE A 330 -14.18 -9.62 6.78
N SER A 331 -14.14 -9.18 5.51
CA SER A 331 -14.88 -9.83 4.41
C SER A 331 -14.25 -11.19 4.06
N ALA A 332 -14.95 -12.07 3.37
CA ALA A 332 -14.28 -13.25 2.80
C ALA A 332 -13.31 -12.75 1.71
N CYS A 333 -12.11 -13.33 1.61
CA CYS A 333 -11.14 -12.86 0.62
C CYS A 333 -11.62 -13.13 -0.82
N TYR A 334 -12.34 -14.23 -1.03
CA TYR A 334 -12.89 -14.60 -2.33
C TYR A 334 -14.02 -13.68 -2.83
N ASP A 335 -14.68 -12.90 -1.96
CA ASP A 335 -15.67 -11.85 -2.33
C ASP A 335 -15.12 -10.81 -3.32
N CYS A 336 -13.79 -10.70 -3.43
CA CYS A 336 -13.10 -9.89 -4.43
C CYS A 336 -12.05 -10.69 -5.22
N HIS A 337 -11.32 -11.61 -4.57
CA HIS A 337 -10.17 -12.29 -5.17
C HIS A 337 -10.51 -13.60 -5.92
N ALA A 338 -11.79 -14.02 -6.02
CA ALA A 338 -12.16 -15.23 -6.77
C ALA A 338 -12.11 -15.09 -8.30
N ALA A 339 -12.10 -13.86 -8.82
CA ALA A 339 -11.95 -13.54 -10.24
C ALA A 339 -10.68 -12.69 -10.46
N ALA A 340 -9.60 -13.02 -9.74
CA ALA A 340 -8.35 -12.30 -9.85
C ALA A 340 -7.73 -12.41 -11.26
N GLY A 341 -6.97 -11.40 -11.65
CA GLY A 341 -6.28 -11.36 -12.94
C GLY A 341 -7.06 -10.70 -14.08
N GLU A 342 -8.39 -10.85 -14.17
CA GLU A 342 -9.18 -10.05 -15.13
C GLU A 342 -9.38 -8.63 -14.57
N THR A 343 -8.94 -7.61 -15.31
CA THR A 343 -9.41 -6.24 -15.10
C THR A 343 -10.85 -6.17 -15.59
N ASP A 344 -11.78 -5.89 -14.69
CA ASP A 344 -13.19 -5.75 -15.06
C ASP A 344 -13.42 -4.55 -15.99
N GLU A 345 -14.58 -4.48 -16.65
CA GLU A 345 -14.89 -3.39 -17.60
C GLU A 345 -14.91 -1.98 -16.97
N HIS A 346 -14.80 -1.92 -15.64
CA HIS A 346 -14.77 -0.71 -14.83
C HIS A 346 -13.33 -0.27 -14.44
N GLY A 347 -12.32 -1.13 -14.60
CA GLY A 347 -10.91 -0.81 -14.41
C GLY A 347 -10.34 -1.10 -13.00
N ILE A 348 -10.94 -2.03 -12.25
CA ILE A 348 -10.48 -2.37 -10.89
C ILE A 348 -9.56 -3.60 -10.94
N VAL A 349 -8.25 -3.38 -10.85
CA VAL A 349 -7.25 -4.45 -11.02
C VAL A 349 -7.02 -5.21 -9.71
N ILE A 350 -7.47 -6.47 -9.64
CA ILE A 350 -7.40 -7.33 -8.44
C ILE A 350 -6.30 -8.41 -8.60
N PRO A 351 -5.32 -8.50 -7.67
CA PRO A 351 -4.26 -9.49 -7.73
C PRO A 351 -4.72 -10.89 -7.30
N GLU A 352 -4.08 -11.91 -7.86
CA GLU A 352 -4.19 -13.28 -7.39
C GLU A 352 -3.44 -13.45 -6.05
N LEU A 353 -3.99 -14.30 -5.19
CA LEU A 353 -3.46 -14.66 -3.88
C LEU A 353 -3.08 -16.16 -3.81
N ALA A 354 -3.81 -17.04 -4.49
CA ALA A 354 -3.47 -18.46 -4.58
C ALA A 354 -2.05 -18.65 -5.15
N ALA A 355 -1.30 -19.62 -4.62
CA ALA A 355 0.05 -19.96 -5.06
C ALA A 355 1.10 -18.82 -4.93
N GLN A 356 0.75 -17.72 -4.26
CA GLN A 356 1.64 -16.61 -3.88
C GLN A 356 2.41 -16.95 -2.60
N ASN A 357 3.58 -16.35 -2.37
CA ASN A 357 4.39 -16.67 -1.19
C ASN A 357 3.78 -16.19 0.15
N GLU A 358 3.86 -17.04 1.18
CA GLU A 358 3.38 -16.78 2.54
C GLU A 358 4.05 -15.57 3.21
N THR A 359 5.37 -15.45 3.12
CA THR A 359 6.15 -14.29 3.59
C THR A 359 5.70 -13.02 2.87
N PHE A 360 5.55 -13.05 1.53
CA PHE A 360 5.05 -11.91 0.77
C PHE A 360 3.63 -11.50 1.18
N LEU A 361 2.68 -12.45 1.26
CA LEU A 361 1.30 -12.20 1.70
C LEU A 361 1.27 -11.59 3.10
N THR A 362 1.98 -12.21 4.05
CA THR A 362 2.14 -11.73 5.43
C THR A 362 2.68 -10.29 5.44
N ARG A 363 3.73 -10.01 4.67
CA ARG A 363 4.33 -8.68 4.51
C ARG A 363 3.31 -7.68 3.94
N GLN A 364 2.59 -8.02 2.86
CA GLN A 364 1.60 -7.12 2.24
C GLN A 364 0.43 -6.80 3.17
N LEU A 365 -0.10 -7.79 3.90
CA LEU A 365 -1.19 -7.60 4.86
C LEU A 365 -0.76 -6.74 6.05
N GLN A 366 0.43 -6.97 6.61
CA GLN A 366 1.00 -6.10 7.64
C GLN A 366 1.18 -4.65 7.15
N LEU A 367 1.60 -4.46 5.90
CA LEU A 367 1.75 -3.14 5.28
C LEU A 367 0.41 -2.44 5.00
N PHE A 368 -0.64 -3.16 4.60
CA PHE A 368 -2.00 -2.60 4.54
C PHE A 368 -2.53 -2.20 5.92
N ARG A 369 -2.36 -3.07 6.93
CA ARG A 369 -2.80 -2.84 8.32
C ARG A 369 -2.15 -1.58 8.92
N SER A 370 -0.84 -1.44 8.74
CA SER A 370 -0.05 -0.28 9.22
C SER A 370 -0.18 0.98 8.36
N GLY A 371 -0.56 0.84 7.08
CA GLY A 371 -0.53 1.91 6.08
C GLY A 371 0.81 2.03 5.33
N GLY A 372 1.83 1.25 5.69
CA GLY A 372 3.18 1.30 5.08
C GLY A 372 3.27 0.81 3.63
N ARG A 373 2.16 0.36 3.01
CA ARG A 373 2.13 0.03 1.57
C ARG A 373 2.02 1.28 0.68
N GLY A 374 1.69 2.44 1.23
CA GLY A 374 1.29 3.63 0.47
C GLY A 374 -0.17 3.55 0.01
N GLN A 375 -0.55 4.39 -0.96
CA GLN A 375 -1.88 4.47 -1.54
C GLN A 375 -1.81 4.30 -3.07
N THR A 376 -1.93 3.06 -3.55
CA THR A 376 -1.85 2.69 -4.98
C THR A 376 -2.94 3.29 -5.88
N SER A 377 -3.99 3.84 -5.28
CA SER A 377 -5.27 4.14 -5.91
C SER A 377 -6.11 5.00 -4.98
N GLU A 378 -7.04 5.79 -5.53
CA GLU A 378 -7.99 6.60 -4.73
C GLU A 378 -8.74 5.76 -3.69
N TRP A 379 -9.07 4.51 -4.05
CA TRP A 379 -9.70 3.53 -3.18
C TRP A 379 -8.80 2.30 -2.99
N SER A 380 -8.62 1.85 -1.74
CA SER A 380 -7.86 0.63 -1.41
C SER A 380 -8.60 -0.18 -0.33
N PRO A 381 -9.47 -1.14 -0.71
CA PRO A 381 -10.33 -1.87 0.24
C PRO A 381 -9.53 -2.72 1.24
N MET A 382 -8.36 -3.23 0.85
CA MET A 382 -7.51 -4.07 1.69
C MET A 382 -6.96 -3.35 2.92
N VAL A 383 -6.85 -2.01 2.91
CA VAL A 383 -6.55 -1.22 4.12
C VAL A 383 -7.68 -1.32 5.15
N GLY A 384 -8.93 -1.47 4.68
CA GLY A 384 -10.09 -1.70 5.54
C GLY A 384 -10.09 -3.10 6.15
N VAL A 385 -9.83 -4.14 5.34
CA VAL A 385 -9.81 -5.55 5.77
C VAL A 385 -8.65 -5.79 6.74
N ALA A 386 -7.41 -5.49 6.32
CA ALA A 386 -6.21 -5.80 7.11
C ALA A 386 -6.15 -5.05 8.45
N ARG A 387 -6.83 -3.91 8.60
CA ARG A 387 -6.95 -3.18 9.89
C ARG A 387 -7.77 -3.92 10.95
N ASN A 388 -8.61 -4.87 10.57
CA ASN A 388 -9.35 -5.71 11.50
C ASN A 388 -8.67 -7.08 11.76
N MET A 389 -7.64 -7.43 10.98
CA MET A 389 -6.94 -8.72 11.09
C MET A 389 -5.91 -8.74 12.23
N THR A 390 -6.02 -9.74 13.09
CA THR A 390 -4.98 -10.10 14.08
C THR A 390 -3.74 -10.67 13.40
N ASP A 391 -2.68 -10.93 14.17
CA ASP A 391 -1.46 -11.57 13.63
C ASP A 391 -1.73 -13.02 13.19
N GLU A 392 -2.60 -13.72 13.92
CA GLU A 392 -3.09 -15.08 13.62
C GLU A 392 -3.96 -15.09 12.35
N ASP A 393 -4.80 -14.07 12.14
CA ASP A 393 -5.58 -13.90 10.91
C ASP A 393 -4.69 -13.65 9.68
N ILE A 394 -3.62 -12.86 9.83
CA ILE A 394 -2.67 -12.59 8.75
C ILE A 394 -1.85 -13.84 8.41
N ALA A 395 -1.33 -14.54 9.43
CA ALA A 395 -0.58 -15.77 9.24
C ALA A 395 -1.46 -16.87 8.61
N GLY A 396 -2.68 -17.07 9.14
CA GLY A 396 -3.62 -18.04 8.59
C GLY A 396 -3.97 -17.78 7.13
N ALA A 397 -4.37 -16.54 6.79
CA ALA A 397 -4.68 -16.18 5.42
C ALA A 397 -3.48 -16.38 4.46
N ALA A 398 -2.27 -15.99 4.89
CA ALA A 398 -1.06 -16.18 4.10
C ALA A 398 -0.71 -17.67 3.89
N ALA A 399 -0.74 -18.46 4.96
CA ALA A 399 -0.52 -19.91 4.95
C ALA A 399 -1.55 -20.65 4.06
N TYR A 400 -2.83 -20.29 4.17
CA TYR A 400 -3.87 -20.83 3.31
C TYR A 400 -3.59 -20.55 1.84
N PHE A 401 -3.41 -19.28 1.46
CA PHE A 401 -3.23 -18.89 0.07
C PHE A 401 -1.94 -19.46 -0.56
N ALA A 402 -0.84 -19.51 0.20
CA ALA A 402 0.39 -20.17 -0.23
C ALA A 402 0.24 -21.69 -0.41
N SER A 403 -0.65 -22.33 0.36
CA SER A 403 -0.94 -23.77 0.22
C SER A 403 -1.87 -24.13 -0.96
N ARG A 404 -2.43 -23.13 -1.67
CA ARG A 404 -3.29 -23.38 -2.84
C ARG A 404 -2.44 -23.59 -4.10
N GLY A 405 -2.82 -24.57 -4.92
CA GLY A 405 -2.35 -24.67 -6.29
C GLY A 405 -2.94 -23.56 -7.18
N ILE A 406 -2.29 -23.36 -8.33
CA ILE A 406 -2.81 -22.60 -9.48
C ILE A 406 -4.13 -23.25 -9.96
N GLU A 407 -5.12 -22.43 -10.32
CA GLU A 407 -6.44 -22.84 -10.87
C GLU A 407 -7.25 -23.87 -10.02
N GLU A 408 -6.99 -24.03 -8.72
CA GLU A 408 -7.81 -24.95 -7.91
C GLU A 408 -9.21 -24.37 -7.59
N ASP A 409 -10.21 -24.78 -8.38
CA ASP A 409 -11.66 -24.57 -8.20
C ASP A 409 -12.06 -24.33 -6.74
N VAL A 410 -12.37 -23.06 -6.40
CA VAL A 410 -12.75 -22.67 -5.05
C VAL A 410 -14.21 -23.05 -4.79
N PRO A 411 -14.51 -23.86 -3.75
CA PRO A 411 -15.89 -24.11 -3.33
C PRO A 411 -16.44 -22.90 -2.57
N MET A 412 -16.67 -21.79 -3.27
CA MET A 412 -17.35 -20.62 -2.69
C MET A 412 -18.72 -21.02 -2.15
N GLN A 413 -19.14 -20.42 -1.04
CA GLN A 413 -20.53 -20.54 -0.62
C GLN A 413 -21.40 -19.80 -1.64
N ASP A 414 -22.19 -20.54 -2.41
CA ASP A 414 -23.12 -19.99 -3.38
C ASP A 414 -24.27 -19.26 -2.67
N VAL A 415 -24.11 -17.95 -2.47
CA VAL A 415 -25.10 -17.09 -1.82
C VAL A 415 -26.34 -16.83 -2.71
N SER A 416 -26.33 -17.28 -3.98
CA SER A 416 -27.52 -17.30 -4.84
C SER A 416 -28.46 -18.48 -4.52
N VAL A 417 -28.03 -19.46 -3.70
CA VAL A 417 -28.89 -20.57 -3.25
C VAL A 417 -30.15 -20.00 -2.58
N PRO A 418 -31.36 -20.25 -3.14
CA PRO A 418 -32.58 -19.66 -2.64
C PRO A 418 -32.83 -20.03 -1.17
N PRO A 419 -33.22 -19.07 -0.32
CA PRO A 419 -33.33 -19.29 1.12
C PRO A 419 -34.31 -20.43 1.43
N THR A 420 -33.88 -21.34 2.30
CA THR A 420 -34.69 -22.49 2.69
C THR A 420 -36.01 -22.04 3.35
N PRO A 421 -37.08 -22.87 3.34
CA PRO A 421 -38.32 -22.55 4.04
C PRO A 421 -38.16 -22.22 5.53
N GLU A 422 -37.08 -22.69 6.16
CA GLU A 422 -36.71 -22.36 7.54
C GLU A 422 -36.08 -20.96 7.65
N GLN A 423 -35.14 -20.60 6.76
CA GLN A 423 -34.61 -19.24 6.66
C GLN A 423 -35.72 -18.23 6.31
N ILE A 424 -36.60 -18.53 5.36
CA ILE A 424 -37.74 -17.66 5.01
C ILE A 424 -38.65 -17.43 6.22
N ALA A 425 -38.94 -18.47 7.01
CA ALA A 425 -39.77 -18.35 8.21
C ALA A 425 -39.09 -17.52 9.30
N LEU A 426 -37.78 -17.71 9.51
CA LEU A 426 -36.96 -16.98 10.48
C LEU A 426 -36.85 -15.50 10.10
N ALA A 427 -36.49 -15.21 8.84
CA ALA A 427 -36.41 -13.86 8.28
C ALA A 427 -37.77 -13.14 8.36
N SER A 428 -38.86 -13.80 7.99
CA SER A 428 -40.22 -13.23 8.10
C SER A 428 -40.57 -12.85 9.55
N GLY A 429 -40.17 -13.68 10.51
CA GLY A 429 -40.33 -13.40 11.94
C GLY A 429 -39.51 -12.21 12.41
N ALA A 430 -38.27 -12.08 11.93
CA ALA A 430 -37.42 -10.93 12.21
C ALA A 430 -37.92 -9.63 11.54
N VAL A 431 -38.43 -9.69 10.30
CA VAL A 431 -39.02 -8.54 9.58
C VAL A 431 -40.19 -7.94 10.36
N GLU A 432 -41.17 -8.76 10.77
CA GLU A 432 -42.34 -8.32 11.53
C GLU A 432 -41.96 -7.74 12.91
N ARG A 433 -40.87 -8.24 13.51
CA ARG A 433 -40.39 -7.90 14.86
C ARG A 433 -39.43 -6.70 14.91
N VAL A 434 -38.71 -6.41 13.82
CA VAL A 434 -37.56 -5.48 13.83
C VAL A 434 -37.58 -4.49 12.67
N CYS A 435 -37.91 -4.91 11.44
CA CYS A 435 -37.73 -4.08 10.23
C CYS A 435 -38.98 -3.26 9.87
N LYS A 436 -40.16 -3.88 10.00
CA LYS A 436 -41.44 -3.40 9.48
C LYS A 436 -41.87 -2.01 9.99
N GLU A 437 -41.54 -1.65 11.23
CA GLU A 437 -41.86 -0.33 11.81
C GLU A 437 -41.18 0.84 11.10
N CYS A 438 -40.18 0.57 10.23
CA CYS A 438 -39.34 1.57 9.59
C CYS A 438 -39.18 1.36 8.08
N HIS A 439 -39.07 0.11 7.60
CA HIS A 439 -38.88 -0.20 6.18
C HIS A 439 -40.17 -0.63 5.45
N GLU A 440 -41.32 -0.52 6.12
CA GLU A 440 -42.61 -1.11 5.72
C GLU A 440 -42.58 -2.65 5.66
N ALA A 441 -43.75 -3.27 5.47
CA ALA A 441 -43.91 -4.74 5.45
C ALA A 441 -43.40 -5.38 4.13
N ASP A 442 -43.23 -4.59 3.08
CA ASP A 442 -42.66 -4.97 1.78
C ASP A 442 -41.15 -4.71 1.69
N LEU A 443 -40.55 -4.17 2.76
CA LEU A 443 -39.15 -3.73 2.84
C LEU A 443 -38.73 -2.67 1.81
N ALA A 444 -39.67 -2.03 1.11
CA ALA A 444 -39.40 -1.03 0.09
C ALA A 444 -39.21 0.40 0.65
N GLY A 445 -39.04 0.53 1.97
CA GLY A 445 -38.67 1.78 2.65
C GLY A 445 -39.84 2.75 2.85
N ALA A 446 -39.56 3.89 3.47
CA ALA A 446 -40.53 4.96 3.64
C ALA A 446 -40.59 5.86 2.39
N PRO A 447 -41.79 6.26 1.89
CA PRO A 447 -41.90 7.19 0.75
C PRO A 447 -41.20 8.54 0.95
N SER A 448 -40.94 8.95 2.20
CA SER A 448 -40.16 10.15 2.55
C SER A 448 -38.67 10.05 2.18
N GLY A 449 -38.13 8.84 2.05
CA GLY A 449 -36.68 8.57 1.97
C GLY A 449 -35.97 8.53 3.32
N GLU A 450 -36.70 8.62 4.45
CA GLU A 450 -36.11 8.49 5.79
C GLU A 450 -35.53 7.08 6.05
N THR A 451 -36.02 6.07 5.32
CA THR A 451 -35.51 4.70 5.33
C THR A 451 -35.38 4.17 3.90
N PRO A 452 -34.28 3.46 3.58
CA PRO A 452 -34.05 2.96 2.23
C PRO A 452 -34.95 1.79 1.87
N ASN A 453 -35.19 1.66 0.58
CA ASN A 453 -35.66 0.43 -0.05
C ASN A 453 -34.56 -0.64 0.05
N LEU A 454 -34.86 -1.75 0.74
CA LEU A 454 -33.93 -2.87 0.93
C LEU A 454 -34.05 -3.91 -0.19
N THR A 455 -35.21 -3.99 -0.87
CA THR A 455 -35.47 -4.98 -1.94
C THR A 455 -34.52 -4.83 -3.14
N LEU A 456 -33.84 -3.70 -3.27
CA LEU A 456 -32.84 -3.42 -4.31
C LEU A 456 -31.48 -4.10 -4.07
N GLN A 457 -31.22 -4.62 -2.87
CA GLN A 457 -29.88 -5.04 -2.44
C GLN A 457 -29.67 -6.56 -2.51
N GLY A 458 -28.42 -6.98 -2.71
CA GLY A 458 -27.98 -8.37 -2.59
C GLY A 458 -27.69 -8.78 -1.12
N PRO A 459 -27.51 -10.08 -0.87
CA PRO A 459 -27.35 -10.63 0.49
C PRO A 459 -26.13 -10.06 1.22
N ASP A 460 -24.95 -10.08 0.61
CA ASP A 460 -23.67 -9.80 1.27
C ASP A 460 -23.57 -8.35 1.75
N TYR A 461 -24.07 -7.40 0.94
CA TYR A 461 -24.22 -6.01 1.38
C TYR A 461 -25.20 -5.90 2.56
N VAL A 462 -26.36 -6.55 2.51
CA VAL A 462 -27.34 -6.52 3.63
C VAL A 462 -26.72 -7.09 4.91
N GLU A 463 -26.02 -8.21 4.82
CA GLU A 463 -25.32 -8.85 5.93
C GLU A 463 -24.28 -7.91 6.55
N ARG A 464 -23.34 -7.43 5.72
CA ARG A 464 -22.26 -6.56 6.17
C ARG A 464 -22.79 -5.26 6.79
N GLN A 465 -23.88 -4.70 6.25
CA GLN A 465 -24.50 -3.51 6.82
C GLN A 465 -25.19 -3.78 8.17
N LEU A 466 -25.84 -4.94 8.35
CA LEU A 466 -26.36 -5.34 9.66
C LEU A 466 -25.22 -5.47 10.69
N TYR A 467 -24.09 -6.08 10.33
CA TYR A 467 -22.91 -6.15 11.21
C TYR A 467 -22.24 -4.80 11.48
N GLU A 468 -22.12 -3.91 10.47
CA GLU A 468 -21.59 -2.54 10.64
C GLU A 468 -22.46 -1.71 11.59
N PHE A 469 -23.79 -1.80 11.48
CA PHE A 469 -24.70 -1.16 12.43
C PHE A 469 -24.61 -1.80 13.82
N ARG A 470 -24.54 -3.14 13.92
CA ARG A 470 -24.42 -3.87 15.20
C ARG A 470 -23.16 -3.45 15.97
N SER A 471 -22.04 -3.32 15.26
CA SER A 471 -20.73 -2.93 15.80
C SER A 471 -20.48 -1.42 15.88
N LYS A 472 -21.41 -0.57 15.41
CA LYS A 472 -21.26 0.89 15.26
C LYS A 472 -20.11 1.33 14.32
N ARG A 473 -19.69 0.48 13.39
CA ARG A 473 -18.74 0.84 12.31
C ARG A 473 -19.41 1.69 11.21
N ARG A 474 -20.75 1.72 11.17
CA ARG A 474 -21.56 2.71 10.44
C ARG A 474 -22.51 3.38 11.44
N ASP A 475 -22.40 4.69 11.63
CA ASP A 475 -23.32 5.37 12.57
C ASP A 475 -24.76 5.44 12.04
N ASN A 476 -25.67 4.84 12.79
CA ASN A 476 -27.09 5.16 12.82
C ASN A 476 -27.69 4.61 14.11
N SER A 477 -28.10 5.49 15.02
CA SER A 477 -28.63 5.08 16.34
C SER A 477 -29.90 4.23 16.27
N ARG A 478 -30.73 4.31 15.21
CA ARG A 478 -31.91 3.45 15.05
C ARG A 478 -31.52 2.06 14.55
N MET A 479 -30.73 1.98 13.47
CA MET A 479 -30.31 0.70 12.90
C MET A 479 -29.38 -0.08 13.84
N HIS A 480 -28.53 0.59 14.60
CA HIS A 480 -27.75 -0.04 15.67
C HIS A 480 -28.66 -0.71 16.72
N GLN A 481 -29.75 -0.06 17.12
CA GLN A 481 -30.74 -0.63 18.05
C GLN A 481 -31.65 -1.68 17.42
N ALA A 482 -31.75 -1.75 16.09
CA ALA A 482 -32.42 -2.82 15.35
C ALA A 482 -31.51 -4.06 15.26
N ALA A 483 -30.26 -3.89 14.79
CA ALA A 483 -29.29 -4.96 14.61
C ALA A 483 -28.89 -5.65 15.94
N LEU A 484 -28.90 -4.93 17.07
CA LEU A 484 -28.73 -5.53 18.41
C LEU A 484 -29.92 -6.40 18.87
N ARG A 485 -31.01 -6.50 18.10
CA ARG A 485 -32.16 -7.39 18.37
C ARG A 485 -32.18 -8.61 17.46
N LEU A 486 -31.16 -8.79 16.62
CA LEU A 486 -31.05 -9.93 15.70
C LEU A 486 -30.02 -10.93 16.26
N GLU A 487 -30.42 -12.19 16.33
CA GLU A 487 -29.49 -13.31 16.51
C GLU A 487 -28.76 -13.59 15.18
N GLU A 488 -27.60 -14.24 15.20
CA GLU A 488 -26.79 -14.43 13.98
C GLU A 488 -27.51 -15.27 12.91
N PRO A 489 -28.18 -16.39 13.24
CA PRO A 489 -29.05 -17.07 12.28
C PRO A 489 -30.16 -16.18 11.68
N GLU A 490 -30.64 -15.15 12.40
CA GLU A 490 -31.61 -14.19 11.85
C GLU A 490 -30.96 -13.20 10.88
N ILE A 491 -29.69 -12.80 11.10
CA ILE A 491 -28.95 -11.93 10.18
C ILE A 491 -28.77 -12.67 8.85
N ASN A 492 -28.16 -13.85 8.86
CA ASN A 492 -27.88 -14.64 7.65
C ASN A 492 -29.19 -15.01 6.91
N ALA A 493 -30.26 -15.34 7.64
CA ALA A 493 -31.58 -15.58 7.05
C ALA A 493 -32.21 -14.31 6.45
N LEU A 494 -32.09 -13.15 7.11
CA LEU A 494 -32.56 -11.86 6.56
C LEU A 494 -31.80 -11.47 5.29
N SER A 495 -30.48 -11.67 5.26
CA SER A 495 -29.64 -11.36 4.09
C SER A 495 -30.06 -12.20 2.88
N ALA A 496 -30.12 -13.53 3.02
CA ALA A 496 -30.57 -14.42 1.95
C ALA A 496 -32.04 -14.15 1.53
N PHE A 497 -32.92 -13.87 2.49
CA PHE A 497 -34.31 -13.51 2.20
C PHE A 497 -34.42 -12.21 1.40
N ILE A 498 -33.77 -11.12 1.84
CA ILE A 498 -33.79 -9.83 1.16
C ILE A 498 -33.08 -9.91 -0.20
N GLY A 499 -32.01 -10.70 -0.31
CA GLY A 499 -31.40 -11.10 -1.58
C GLY A 499 -32.45 -11.66 -2.53
N SER A 500 -33.20 -12.69 -2.11
CA SER A 500 -34.22 -13.36 -2.94
C SER A 500 -35.48 -12.54 -3.28
N LEU A 501 -35.62 -11.29 -2.82
CA LEU A 501 -36.79 -10.45 -3.15
C LEU A 501 -36.64 -9.77 -4.51
N ASP A 502 -37.70 -9.84 -5.33
CA ASP A 502 -37.89 -8.99 -6.51
C ASP A 502 -37.68 -7.50 -6.15
N PRO A 503 -36.86 -6.73 -6.90
CA PRO A 503 -36.69 -5.30 -6.68
C PRO A 503 -37.99 -4.51 -6.86
N LEU A 504 -38.50 -3.91 -5.78
CA LEU A 504 -39.74 -3.14 -5.80
C LEU A 504 -39.48 -1.67 -6.16
N VAL A 505 -40.18 -1.17 -7.18
CA VAL A 505 -40.25 0.27 -7.49
C VAL A 505 -41.29 0.94 -6.59
N ARG A 506 -40.93 2.10 -6.02
CA ARG A 506 -41.86 3.03 -5.37
C ARG A 506 -41.94 4.31 -6.23
N ASP A 507 -43.11 4.93 -6.29
CA ASP A 507 -43.26 6.22 -6.98
C ASP A 507 -42.25 7.25 -6.44
N ALA A 508 -41.54 7.92 -7.34
CA ALA A 508 -40.56 8.93 -6.96
C ALA A 508 -41.24 10.14 -6.29
N PRO A 509 -40.63 10.74 -5.25
CA PRO A 509 -41.05 12.07 -4.77
C PRO A 509 -40.80 13.15 -5.84
N GLU A 510 -41.23 14.39 -5.61
CA GLU A 510 -40.90 15.49 -6.53
C GLU A 510 -39.37 15.61 -6.73
N PRO A 511 -38.89 15.95 -7.94
CA PRO A 511 -37.47 15.87 -8.28
C PRO A 511 -36.57 16.66 -7.32
N VAL A 512 -35.55 16.00 -6.76
CA VAL A 512 -34.55 16.65 -5.90
C VAL A 512 -33.57 17.53 -6.69
N SER A 513 -33.55 17.38 -8.03
CA SER A 513 -32.83 18.23 -9.00
C SER A 513 -33.58 18.23 -10.33
N ASP A 514 -33.56 19.36 -11.03
CA ASP A 514 -34.01 19.47 -12.44
C ASP A 514 -32.90 19.09 -13.44
N ASP A 515 -31.63 19.02 -13.02
CA ASP A 515 -30.49 18.77 -13.91
C ASP A 515 -30.15 17.27 -14.04
N VAL A 516 -30.98 16.59 -14.84
CA VAL A 516 -30.79 15.17 -15.20
C VAL A 516 -29.50 14.94 -16.00
N ASN A 517 -29.00 15.95 -16.73
CA ASN A 517 -27.78 15.81 -17.55
C ASN A 517 -26.53 15.75 -16.68
N LEU A 518 -26.44 16.61 -15.66
CA LEU A 518 -25.35 16.58 -14.68
C LEU A 518 -25.34 15.24 -13.91
N GLY A 519 -26.52 14.72 -13.55
CA GLY A 519 -26.64 13.42 -12.89
C GLY A 519 -26.12 12.27 -13.76
N ALA A 520 -26.54 12.22 -15.02
CA ALA A 520 -26.07 11.23 -16.00
C ALA A 520 -24.56 11.35 -16.29
N GLN A 521 -24.02 12.57 -16.31
CA GLN A 521 -22.58 12.79 -16.47
C GLN A 521 -21.79 12.21 -15.30
N LEU A 522 -22.15 12.58 -14.06
CA LEU A 522 -21.48 12.10 -12.85
C LEU A 522 -21.53 10.56 -12.75
N ALA A 523 -22.69 9.97 -13.06
CA ALA A 523 -22.85 8.53 -13.01
C ALA A 523 -21.96 7.79 -14.04
N ARG A 524 -21.99 8.21 -15.32
CA ARG A 524 -21.37 7.49 -16.45
C ARG A 524 -19.95 7.91 -16.80
N ARG A 525 -19.47 9.05 -16.27
CA ARG A 525 -18.15 9.63 -16.62
C ARG A 525 -17.45 10.35 -15.48
N GLY A 526 -18.13 10.62 -14.37
CA GLY A 526 -17.59 11.43 -13.29
C GLY A 526 -17.35 12.89 -13.69
N LEU A 527 -16.35 13.51 -13.07
CA LEU A 527 -15.86 14.85 -13.36
C LEU A 527 -14.38 14.95 -12.97
N GLU A 528 -13.50 14.71 -13.94
CA GLU A 528 -12.03 14.77 -13.84
C GLU A 528 -11.54 16.08 -13.20
N GLU A 529 -12.14 17.22 -13.59
CA GLU A 529 -11.81 18.58 -13.13
C GLU A 529 -12.00 18.81 -11.61
N ALA A 530 -12.57 17.83 -10.91
CA ALA A 530 -12.84 17.84 -9.47
C ALA A 530 -12.48 16.51 -8.78
N ASP A 531 -11.69 15.64 -9.44
CA ASP A 531 -11.33 14.29 -8.99
C ASP A 531 -12.55 13.43 -8.59
N ILE A 532 -13.65 13.51 -9.36
CA ILE A 532 -14.85 12.67 -9.12
C ILE A 532 -14.83 11.51 -10.13
N PRO A 533 -14.63 10.25 -9.71
CA PRO A 533 -14.75 9.10 -10.62
C PRO A 533 -16.20 8.87 -11.07
N ALA A 534 -16.40 8.13 -12.16
CA ALA A 534 -17.73 7.70 -12.58
C ALA A 534 -18.38 6.82 -11.50
N CYS A 535 -19.61 7.11 -11.09
CA CYS A 535 -20.25 6.33 -10.02
C CYS A 535 -20.47 4.86 -10.45
N LEU A 536 -20.72 4.62 -11.74
CA LEU A 536 -21.04 3.30 -12.27
C LEU A 536 -19.82 2.37 -12.32
N THR A 537 -18.58 2.92 -12.26
CA THR A 537 -17.33 2.15 -12.06
C THR A 537 -17.34 1.26 -10.81
N CYS A 538 -18.14 1.59 -9.80
CA CYS A 538 -18.29 0.75 -8.60
C CYS A 538 -19.73 0.27 -8.39
N HIS A 539 -20.74 1.02 -8.88
CA HIS A 539 -22.15 0.73 -8.63
C HIS A 539 -22.87 -0.04 -9.76
N GLY A 540 -22.18 -0.30 -10.88
CA GLY A 540 -22.64 -1.08 -12.03
C GLY A 540 -23.71 -0.41 -12.89
N GLU A 541 -23.66 -0.56 -14.22
CA GLU A 541 -24.85 -0.42 -15.07
C GLU A 541 -25.70 -1.70 -15.11
N ASP A 542 -25.06 -2.86 -14.93
CA ASP A 542 -25.68 -4.18 -14.77
C ASP A 542 -25.29 -4.80 -13.40
N THR A 543 -25.47 -6.11 -13.23
CA THR A 543 -25.36 -6.82 -11.94
C THR A 543 -23.96 -6.77 -11.33
N THR A 544 -23.86 -6.20 -10.12
CA THR A 544 -22.63 -6.00 -9.35
C THR A 544 -22.06 -7.28 -8.69
N SER A 545 -22.04 -8.41 -9.41
CA SER A 545 -21.64 -9.71 -8.87
C SER A 545 -20.18 -9.74 -8.40
N ALA A 546 -19.25 -9.19 -9.18
CA ALA A 546 -17.83 -9.06 -8.84
C ALA A 546 -17.54 -8.14 -7.64
N LEU A 547 -18.54 -7.37 -7.17
CA LEU A 547 -18.41 -6.41 -6.06
C LEU A 547 -19.68 -6.46 -5.18
N SER A 548 -20.12 -7.67 -4.80
CA SER A 548 -21.39 -7.94 -4.12
C SER A 548 -21.65 -7.10 -2.85
N GLN A 549 -20.58 -6.66 -2.20
CA GLN A 549 -20.61 -5.85 -0.98
C GLN A 549 -20.74 -4.33 -1.21
N ILE A 550 -20.97 -3.88 -2.45
CA ILE A 550 -21.24 -2.48 -2.82
C ILE A 550 -22.76 -2.30 -3.04
N PRO A 551 -23.39 -1.22 -2.54
CA PRO A 551 -24.82 -1.03 -2.68
C PRO A 551 -25.26 -0.74 -4.12
N ARG A 552 -26.35 -1.38 -4.54
CA ARG A 552 -27.06 -1.05 -5.78
C ARG A 552 -27.89 0.23 -5.57
N LEU A 553 -27.72 1.21 -6.46
CA LEU A 553 -28.32 2.56 -6.31
C LEU A 553 -29.56 2.80 -7.19
N HIS A 554 -29.68 2.05 -8.28
CA HIS A 554 -30.77 2.10 -9.24
C HIS A 554 -32.15 1.91 -8.57
N GLY A 555 -33.07 2.88 -8.76
CA GLY A 555 -34.41 2.88 -8.19
C GLY A 555 -34.49 3.15 -6.68
N GLN A 556 -33.39 3.56 -6.03
CA GLN A 556 -33.39 3.97 -4.62
C GLN A 556 -34.01 5.36 -4.44
N ASN A 557 -34.65 5.61 -3.29
CA ASN A 557 -35.34 6.89 -3.05
C ASN A 557 -34.36 8.09 -3.11
N ALA A 558 -34.68 9.09 -3.94
CA ALA A 558 -33.84 10.26 -4.17
C ALA A 558 -33.46 11.03 -2.89
N ASN A 559 -34.39 11.18 -1.93
CA ASN A 559 -34.09 11.84 -0.66
C ASN A 559 -33.11 11.02 0.19
N TYR A 560 -33.24 9.68 0.19
CA TYR A 560 -32.29 8.80 0.89
C TYR A 560 -30.89 8.92 0.27
N LEU A 561 -30.78 8.98 -1.06
CA LEU A 561 -29.51 9.17 -1.76
C LEU A 561 -28.89 10.54 -1.45
N VAL A 562 -29.67 11.63 -1.46
CA VAL A 562 -29.20 12.97 -1.08
C VAL A 562 -28.69 13.00 0.37
N GLU A 563 -29.49 12.52 1.33
CA GLU A 563 -29.10 12.47 2.74
C GLU A 563 -27.87 11.58 2.96
N ARG A 564 -27.77 10.44 2.25
CA ARG A 564 -26.61 9.55 2.41
C ARG A 564 -25.33 10.14 1.81
N LEU A 565 -25.41 10.81 0.67
CA LEU A 565 -24.29 11.53 0.08
C LEU A 565 -23.88 12.76 0.92
N ALA A 566 -24.86 13.51 1.45
CA ALA A 566 -24.60 14.64 2.34
C ALA A 566 -23.95 14.17 3.66
N TYR A 567 -24.37 13.03 4.19
CA TYR A 567 -23.71 12.37 5.32
C TYR A 567 -22.25 11.99 4.95
N PHE A 568 -22.00 11.35 3.81
CA PHE A 568 -20.65 10.99 3.39
C PHE A 568 -19.74 12.22 3.25
N LYS A 569 -20.24 13.29 2.63
CA LYS A 569 -19.57 14.59 2.47
C LYS A 569 -19.16 15.26 3.79
N ASN A 570 -19.83 14.94 4.89
CA ASN A 570 -19.57 15.48 6.23
C ASN A 570 -19.08 14.41 7.22
N ALA A 571 -18.65 13.24 6.75
CA ALA A 571 -18.23 12.13 7.60
C ALA A 571 -16.83 12.37 8.20
N HIS A 572 -16.71 12.08 9.49
CA HIS A 572 -15.46 12.13 10.25
C HIS A 572 -14.80 10.75 10.29
N ALA A 573 -13.52 10.71 10.67
CA ALA A 573 -12.79 9.46 10.84
C ALA A 573 -13.45 8.57 11.92
N GLY A 574 -14.07 7.47 11.49
CA GLY A 574 -14.81 6.53 12.33
C GLY A 574 -16.33 6.53 12.14
N ASP A 575 -16.92 7.49 11.42
CA ASP A 575 -18.36 7.50 11.12
C ASP A 575 -18.74 6.36 10.14
N VAL A 576 -17.78 5.99 9.28
CA VAL A 576 -17.89 5.01 8.18
C VAL A 576 -16.66 4.07 8.23
N THR A 577 -16.84 2.81 7.85
CA THR A 577 -15.76 1.85 7.63
C THR A 577 -14.73 2.35 6.61
N PRO A 578 -13.41 2.16 6.84
CA PRO A 578 -12.35 2.52 5.88
C PRO A 578 -12.43 1.82 4.52
N TYR A 579 -13.31 0.81 4.38
CA TYR A 579 -13.63 0.16 3.11
C TYR A 579 -14.35 1.10 2.11
N SER A 580 -15.10 2.11 2.56
CA SER A 580 -15.92 2.92 1.64
C SER A 580 -15.15 4.13 1.10
N PRO A 581 -15.05 4.33 -0.23
CA PRO A 581 -14.46 5.54 -0.83
C PRO A 581 -15.42 6.74 -0.82
N MET A 582 -16.70 6.51 -0.56
CA MET A 582 -17.75 7.53 -0.69
C MET A 582 -17.55 8.80 0.16
N PRO A 583 -16.96 8.78 1.38
CA PRO A 583 -16.62 10.02 2.11
C PRO A 583 -15.71 10.95 1.30
N MET A 584 -14.66 10.40 0.68
CA MET A 584 -13.71 11.15 -0.14
C MET A 584 -14.41 11.70 -1.40
N ILE A 585 -15.08 10.84 -2.16
CA ILE A 585 -15.81 11.23 -3.39
C ILE A 585 -16.85 12.32 -3.09
N ALA A 586 -17.71 12.10 -2.09
CA ALA A 586 -18.75 13.07 -1.73
C ALA A 586 -18.19 14.38 -1.15
N SER A 587 -17.00 14.38 -0.53
CA SER A 587 -16.35 15.61 -0.06
C SER A 587 -15.97 16.58 -1.18
N ARG A 588 -15.67 16.05 -2.39
CA ARG A 588 -15.35 16.81 -3.61
C ARG A 588 -16.59 17.39 -4.30
N MET A 589 -17.75 16.77 -4.11
CA MET A 589 -18.99 17.12 -4.82
C MET A 589 -19.70 18.35 -4.24
N THR A 590 -20.25 19.21 -5.10
CA THR A 590 -21.18 20.28 -4.71
C THR A 590 -22.55 19.71 -4.34
N ASP A 591 -23.34 20.46 -3.56
CA ASP A 591 -24.67 19.99 -3.14
C ASP A 591 -25.62 19.75 -4.33
N ASP A 592 -25.44 20.49 -5.42
CA ASP A 592 -26.23 20.34 -6.65
C ASP A 592 -25.78 19.11 -7.46
N GLN A 593 -24.49 18.78 -7.44
CA GLN A 593 -23.98 17.50 -7.96
C GLN A 593 -24.52 16.31 -7.16
N LEU A 594 -24.59 16.42 -5.82
CA LEU A 594 -25.21 15.37 -4.98
C LEU A 594 -26.68 15.15 -5.34
N ARG A 595 -27.45 16.23 -5.50
CA ARG A 595 -28.88 16.16 -5.90
C ARG A 595 -29.05 15.63 -7.32
N ALA A 596 -28.21 16.03 -8.26
CA ALA A 596 -28.28 15.57 -9.64
C ALA A 596 -28.00 14.06 -9.75
N ALA A 597 -26.95 13.56 -9.09
CA ALA A 597 -26.64 12.13 -9.06
C ALA A 597 -27.76 11.32 -8.36
N ALA A 598 -28.27 11.82 -7.23
CA ALA A 598 -29.37 11.19 -6.51
C ALA A 598 -30.69 11.14 -7.31
N ALA A 599 -31.01 12.22 -8.05
CA ALA A 599 -32.16 12.24 -8.95
C ALA A 599 -32.02 11.24 -10.09
N TRP A 600 -30.82 11.16 -10.71
CA TRP A 600 -30.57 10.25 -11.82
C TRP A 600 -30.72 8.78 -11.42
N PHE A 601 -30.06 8.34 -10.35
CA PHE A 601 -30.16 6.95 -9.87
C PHE A 601 -31.59 6.56 -9.44
N ALA A 602 -32.36 7.50 -8.89
CA ALA A 602 -33.76 7.27 -8.49
C ALA A 602 -34.73 7.13 -9.68
N ASP A 603 -34.42 7.74 -10.83
CA ASP A 603 -35.21 7.64 -12.07
C ASP A 603 -34.92 6.35 -12.86
N GLN A 604 -33.75 5.72 -12.64
CA GLN A 604 -33.42 4.46 -13.31
C GLN A 604 -34.26 3.30 -12.75
N GLN A 605 -34.57 2.32 -13.61
CA GLN A 605 -35.16 1.06 -13.14
C GLN A 605 -34.18 0.29 -12.25
N PRO A 606 -34.65 -0.38 -11.18
CA PRO A 606 -33.83 -1.32 -10.41
C PRO A 606 -33.14 -2.36 -11.29
N LEU A 607 -31.90 -2.70 -10.93
CA LEU A 607 -31.18 -3.81 -11.54
C LEU A 607 -31.82 -5.14 -11.09
N GLU A 608 -31.99 -6.07 -12.03
CA GLU A 608 -32.40 -7.45 -11.73
C GLU A 608 -31.37 -8.13 -10.81
N LYS A 609 -31.77 -9.22 -10.14
CA LYS A 609 -30.88 -10.01 -9.28
C LYS A 609 -30.67 -11.38 -9.90
N ASP A 610 -29.44 -11.84 -9.81
CA ASP A 610 -28.99 -13.19 -10.17
C ASP A 610 -29.45 -14.22 -9.13
#